data_AF-M1WQS7-F1
#
_entry.id   AF-M1WQS7-F1
#
_cell.length_a   1.000
_cell.length_b   1.000
_cell.length_c   1.000
_cell.angle_alpha   90.00
_cell.angle_beta   90.00
_cell.angle_gamma   90.00
#
_symmetry.space_group_name_H-M   'P 1'
#
loop_
_entity.id
_entity.type
_entity.pdbx_description
1 polymer ?
#
loop_
_entity_poly.entity_id
_entity_poly.type
_entity_poly.pdbx_seq_one_letter_code
_entity_poly.pdbx_strand_id
1 'polypeptide(L)'
;MQILNRIHFRNLRGDIFGGLTSAIISLLLAIAFSVASGMRPISGVYGAVIIGLFAALFGVTPTLIISEPTGPMTVIMTGVIASMIAKDTE
;
A
#
# COMPACT_ATOMS: atom_id res chain seq x y z
N MET A 1 -17.38 -0.81 -21.96
CA MET A 1 -16.88 -1.28 -20.65
C MET A 1 -15.36 -1.23 -20.68
N GLN A 2 -14.73 -0.22 -20.07
CA GLN A 2 -13.27 -0.18 -19.98
C GLN A 2 -12.85 -0.97 -18.75
N ILE A 3 -12.31 -2.16 -18.98
CA ILE A 3 -11.90 -3.14 -17.96
C ILE A 3 -10.47 -2.86 -17.45
N LEU A 4 -9.71 -2.07 -18.21
CA LEU A 4 -8.31 -1.74 -17.94
C LEU A 4 -8.13 -0.24 -17.71
N ASN A 5 -7.17 0.09 -16.86
CA ASN A 5 -6.71 1.45 -16.60
C ASN A 5 -6.38 2.19 -17.92
N ARG A 6 -6.66 3.50 -18.00
CA ARG A 6 -6.32 4.31 -19.18
C ARG A 6 -4.84 4.63 -19.20
N ILE A 7 -4.03 3.68 -19.65
CA ILE A 7 -2.59 3.86 -19.83
C ILE A 7 -2.38 4.64 -21.14
N HIS A 8 -2.06 5.92 -21.04
CA HIS A 8 -1.75 6.78 -22.18
C HIS A 8 -0.32 7.33 -22.06
N PHE A 9 0.55 7.02 -23.02
CA PHE A 9 1.95 7.48 -23.05
C PHE A 9 2.13 8.99 -23.33
N ARG A 10 1.05 9.77 -23.36
CA ARG A 10 1.09 11.21 -23.66
C ARG A 10 1.68 12.04 -22.51
N ASN A 11 1.63 11.52 -21.28
CA ASN A 11 2.15 12.17 -20.07
C ASN A 11 3.33 11.43 -19.43
N LEU A 12 4.19 10.78 -20.23
CA LEU A 12 5.29 9.95 -19.73
C LEU A 12 6.17 10.63 -18.68
N ARG A 13 6.47 11.93 -18.86
CA ARG A 13 7.23 12.70 -17.88
C ARG A 13 6.47 12.84 -16.56
N GLY A 14 5.18 13.20 -16.62
CA GLY A 14 4.33 13.36 -15.44
C GLY A 14 4.18 12.06 -14.65
N ASP A 15 4.00 10.94 -15.36
CA ASP A 15 3.83 9.62 -14.74
C ASP A 15 5.11 9.12 -14.07
N ILE A 16 6.28 9.38 -14.67
CA ILE A 16 7.58 9.00 -14.07
C ILE A 16 7.86 9.81 -12.79
N PHE A 17 7.71 11.14 -12.84
CA PHE A 17 7.94 11.99 -11.66
C PHE A 17 6.90 11.74 -10.57
N GLY A 18 5.63 11.52 -10.93
CA GLY A 18 4.56 11.16 -10.00
C GLY A 18 4.77 9.78 -9.37
N GLY A 19 5.17 8.79 -10.17
CA GLY A 19 5.51 7.45 -9.69
C GLY A 19 6.72 7.43 -8.75
N LEU A 20 7.78 8.19 -9.06
CA LEU A 20 8.96 8.28 -8.21
C LEU A 20 8.64 8.95 -6.86
N THR A 21 7.89 10.06 -6.90
CA THR A 21 7.52 10.80 -5.69
C THR A 21 6.62 9.95 -4.79
N SER A 22 5.62 9.28 -5.38
CA SER A 22 4.73 8.38 -4.63
C SER A 22 5.47 7.17 -4.07
N ALA A 23 6.42 6.57 -4.81
CA ALA A 23 7.22 5.45 -4.32
C ALA A 23 8.03 5.81 -3.07
N ILE A 24 8.60 7.01 -3.00
CA ILE A 24 9.39 7.47 -1.83
C ILE A 24 8.49 7.65 -0.61
N ILE A 25 7.34 8.32 -0.78
CA ILE A 25 6.37 8.55 0.30
C ILE A 25 5.80 7.21 0.79
N SER A 26 5.49 6.33 -0.15
CA SER A 26 4.92 5.01 0.07
C SER A 26 5.84 4.11 0.88
N LEU A 27 7.14 4.07 0.52
CA LEU A 27 8.13 3.29 1.24
C LEU A 27 8.26 3.73 2.71
N LEU A 28 8.27 5.03 2.97
CA LEU A 28 8.32 5.57 4.34
C LEU A 28 7.08 5.18 5.13
N LEU A 29 5.90 5.33 4.53
CA LEU A 29 4.61 5.06 5.16
C LEU A 29 4.43 3.58 5.49
N ALA A 30 4.84 2.70 4.57
CA ALA A 30 4.79 1.25 4.74
C ALA A 30 5.62 0.76 5.94
N ILE A 31 6.80 1.34 6.13
CA ILE A 31 7.67 1.02 7.28
C ILE A 31 7.04 1.54 8.58
N ALA A 32 6.54 2.79 8.57
CA ALA A 32 5.91 3.39 9.76
C ALA A 32 4.70 2.58 10.24
N PHE A 33 3.83 2.17 9.32
CA PHE A 33 2.60 1.46 9.64
C PHE A 33 2.80 -0.03 9.98
N SER A 34 3.78 -0.69 9.37
CA SER A 34 4.12 -2.07 9.78
C SER A 34 4.65 -2.11 11.22
N VAL A 35 5.48 -1.15 11.62
CA VAL A 35 5.94 -1.04 13.01
C VAL A 35 4.80 -0.66 13.96
N ALA A 36 3.93 0.28 13.56
CA ALA A 36 2.78 0.70 14.37
C ALA A 36 1.73 -0.43 14.58
N SER A 37 1.67 -1.40 13.67
CA SER A 37 0.83 -2.59 13.81
C SER A 37 1.43 -3.70 14.67
N GLY A 38 2.63 -3.51 15.21
CA GLY A 38 3.34 -4.55 15.96
C GLY A 38 3.96 -5.63 15.08
N MET A 39 4.02 -5.41 13.76
CA MET A 39 4.60 -6.34 12.79
C MET A 39 6.04 -5.94 12.44
N ARG A 40 6.80 -6.87 11.84
CA ARG A 40 8.16 -6.59 11.38
C ARG A 40 8.15 -5.60 10.21
N PRO A 41 9.07 -4.62 10.12
CA PRO A 41 9.11 -3.63 9.03
C PRO A 41 9.06 -4.22 7.62
N ILE A 42 9.67 -5.40 7.47
CA ILE A 42 9.76 -6.11 6.19
C ILE A 42 8.37 -6.41 5.59
N SER A 43 7.35 -6.69 6.43
CA SER A 43 6.02 -7.04 5.96
C SER A 43 5.30 -5.85 5.33
N GLY A 44 5.56 -4.64 5.84
CA GLY A 44 5.04 -3.40 5.26
C GLY A 44 5.58 -3.17 3.86
N VAL A 45 6.88 -3.37 3.65
CA VAL A 45 7.52 -3.21 2.33
C VAL A 45 6.97 -4.23 1.32
N TYR A 46 6.83 -5.50 1.71
CA TYR A 46 6.21 -6.50 0.84
C TYR A 46 4.75 -6.17 0.52
N GLY A 47 3.98 -5.74 1.52
CA GLY A 47 2.59 -5.30 1.34
C GLY A 47 2.48 -4.14 0.34
N ALA A 48 3.29 -3.10 0.51
CA ALA A 48 3.27 -1.93 -0.37
C ALA A 48 3.62 -2.27 -1.83
N VAL A 49 4.63 -3.11 -2.05
CA VAL A 49 5.03 -3.52 -3.41
C VAL A 49 3.95 -4.37 -4.08
N ILE A 50 3.43 -5.38 -3.38
CA ILE A 50 2.43 -6.30 -3.95
C ILE A 50 1.13 -5.54 -4.21
N ILE A 51 0.60 -4.82 -3.21
CA ILE A 51 -0.65 -4.09 -3.34
C ILE A 51 -0.52 -2.98 -4.39
N GLY A 52 0.61 -2.25 -4.40
CA GLY A 52 0.89 -1.23 -5.41
C GLY A 52 0.91 -1.78 -6.83
N LEU A 53 1.49 -2.96 -7.05
CA LEU A 53 1.53 -3.61 -8.38
C LEU A 53 0.15 -4.09 -8.81
N PHE A 54 -0.60 -4.75 -7.92
CA PHE A 54 -1.96 -5.20 -8.23
C PHE A 54 -2.92 -4.03 -8.46
N ALA A 55 -2.81 -2.98 -7.66
CA ALA A 55 -3.59 -1.77 -7.84
C ALA A 55 -3.23 -1.08 -9.16
N ALA A 56 -1.95 -0.97 -9.52
CA ALA A 56 -1.50 -0.39 -10.79
C ALA A 56 -2.07 -1.12 -12.01
N LEU A 57 -2.20 -2.45 -11.93
CA LEU A 57 -2.65 -3.29 -13.04
C LEU A 57 -4.19 -3.39 -13.14
N PHE A 58 -4.89 -3.48 -11.99
CA PHE A 58 -6.34 -3.73 -11.92
C PHE A 58 -7.17 -2.53 -11.43
N GLY A 59 -6.54 -1.38 -11.18
CA GLY A 59 -7.20 -0.17 -10.67
C GLY A 59 -8.11 0.52 -11.71
N VAL A 60 -9.27 1.00 -11.23
CA VAL A 60 -10.32 1.64 -12.06
C VAL A 60 -10.00 3.11 -12.41
N THR A 61 -9.06 3.76 -11.71
CA THR A 61 -8.79 5.22 -11.85
C THR A 61 -7.29 5.50 -12.02
N PRO A 62 -6.83 6.22 -13.06
CA PRO A 62 -5.41 6.35 -13.41
C PRO A 62 -4.53 7.10 -12.40
N THR A 63 -5.10 7.88 -11.48
CA THR A 63 -4.35 8.76 -10.56
C THR A 63 -4.54 8.45 -9.06
N LEU A 64 -5.53 7.63 -8.68
CA LEU A 64 -5.82 7.29 -7.28
C LEU A 64 -5.26 5.92 -6.86
N ILE A 65 -4.21 5.44 -7.52
CA ILE A 65 -3.73 4.06 -7.39
C ILE A 65 -2.70 3.87 -6.26
N ILE A 66 -2.49 4.87 -5.40
CA ILE A 66 -1.63 4.70 -4.22
C ILE A 66 -2.40 3.85 -3.19
N SER A 67 -2.48 2.54 -3.48
CA SER A 67 -3.08 1.53 -2.63
C SER A 67 -1.99 1.05 -1.69
N GLU A 68 -2.08 1.55 -0.48
CA GLU A 68 -1.11 1.30 0.58
C GLU A 68 -1.84 0.97 1.87
N PRO A 69 -1.17 0.32 2.84
CA PRO A 69 -1.68 0.29 4.20
C PRO A 69 -1.97 1.72 4.66
N THR A 70 -3.22 2.00 5.05
CA THR A 70 -3.62 3.32 5.55
C THR A 70 -3.67 3.32 7.07
N GLY A 71 -3.65 4.51 7.68
CA GLY A 71 -3.76 4.68 9.13
C GLY A 71 -4.91 3.87 9.76
N PRO A 72 -6.15 3.96 9.25
CA PRO A 72 -7.27 3.18 9.80
C PRO A 72 -7.06 1.66 9.70
N MET A 73 -6.55 1.17 8.57
CA MET A 73 -6.29 -0.25 8.38
C MET A 73 -5.21 -0.77 9.33
N THR A 74 -4.19 0.05 9.58
CA THR A 74 -3.11 -0.24 10.53
C THR A 74 -3.65 -0.39 11.94
N VAL A 75 -4.49 0.55 12.40
CA VAL A 75 -5.10 0.52 13.74
C VAL A 75 -5.96 -0.74 13.92
N ILE A 76 -6.77 -1.09 12.92
CA ILE A 76 -7.58 -2.31 12.96
C ILE A 76 -6.68 -3.55 13.03
N MET A 77 -5.61 -3.62 12.23
CA MET A 77 -4.68 -4.74 12.25
C MET A 77 -3.92 -4.85 13.57
N THR A 78 -3.52 -3.75 14.20
CA THR A 78 -2.95 -3.77 15.55
C THR A 78 -3.91 -4.44 16.53
N GLY A 79 -5.19 -4.06 16.49
CA GLY A 79 -6.22 -4.63 17.36
C GLY A 79 -6.43 -6.14 17.14
N VAL A 80 -6.47 -6.57 15.87
CA VAL A 80 -6.59 -7.99 15.51
C VAL A 80 -5.36 -8.78 15.97
N ILE A 81 -4.15 -8.30 15.67
CA ILE A 81 -2.90 -8.96 16.07
C ILE A 81 -2.81 -9.08 17.59
N ALA A 82 -3.13 -8.01 18.33
CA ALA A 82 -3.16 -8.02 19.78
C ALA A 82 -4.19 -9.03 20.32
N SER A 83 -5.39 -9.09 19.73
CA SER A 83 -6.40 -10.07 20.11
C SER A 83 -6.00 -11.51 19.80
N MET A 84 -5.29 -11.76 18.69
CA MET A 84 -4.83 -13.11 18.34
C MET A 84 -3.72 -13.58 19.28
N ILE A 85 -2.74 -12.72 19.58
CA ILE A 85 -1.67 -13.04 20.55
C ILE A 85 -2.27 -13.33 21.93
N ALA A 86 -3.23 -12.53 22.40
CA ALA A 86 -3.87 -12.74 23.69
C ALA A 86 -4.63 -14.06 23.78
N LYS A 87 -5.16 -14.57 22.66
CA LYS A 87 -5.90 -15.84 22.59
C LYS A 87 -4.99 -17.07 22.52
N ASP A 88 -3.76 -16.92 22.00
CA ASP A 88 -2.75 -17.99 21.92
C ASP A 88 -1.97 -18.17 23.25
N THR A 89 -2.22 -17.32 24.25
CA THR A 89 -1.54 -17.37 25.56
C THR A 89 -2.33 -18.19 26.61
N GLU A 90 -3.38 -18.91 26.20
CA GLU A 90 -4.04 -19.98 26.98
C GLU A 90 -3.62 -21.37 26.46
#